data_AF-A0A7R9YBP1-F1
#
_entry.id   AF-A0A7R9YBP1-F1
#
_cell.length_a   1.000
_cell.length_b   1.000
_cell.length_c   1.000
_cell.angle_alpha   90.00
_cell.angle_beta   90.00
_cell.angle_gamma   90.00
#
_symmetry.space_group_name_H-M   'P 1'
#
loop_
_entity.id
_entity.type
_entity.pdbx_description
1 polymer ?
#
loop_
_entity_poly.entity_id
_entity_poly.type
_entity_poly.pdbx_seq_one_letter_code
_entity_poly.pdbx_strand_id
1 'polypeptide(L)'
;VFFAEREGLLARLSRLDEDLWTALRDAKCAKTMVLRTDGNVDIFELVGEIDKSIRNYPGPHTSKQGSDTGAVQLRRALLAGLQAKGLAAYKGTKIAIASTGATGPCKVSVSGKTQGYIDEEGFMRRCV
;
A
#
# COMPACT_ATOMS: atom_id res chain seq x y z
N VAL A 1 -0.73 -8.54 -7.17
CA VAL A 1 0.40 -8.70 -6.22
C VAL A 1 1.32 -9.76 -6.77
N PHE A 2 2.59 -9.45 -7.01
CA PHE A 2 3.61 -10.49 -7.03
C PHE A 2 4.10 -10.65 -5.59
N PHE A 3 3.70 -11.75 -4.94
CA PHE A 3 4.25 -12.13 -3.64
C PHE A 3 5.60 -12.77 -3.89
N ALA A 4 6.68 -12.04 -3.61
CA ALA A 4 8.00 -12.64 -3.56
C ALA A 4 8.28 -13.16 -2.15
N GLU A 5 7.70 -14.30 -1.78
CA GLU A 5 8.11 -15.04 -0.57
C GLU A 5 9.50 -15.72 -0.74
N ARG A 6 10.17 -15.50 -1.88
CA ARG A 6 11.54 -15.96 -2.15
C ARG A 6 12.35 -14.80 -2.70
N GLU A 7 13.56 -14.57 -2.17
CA GLU A 7 14.51 -13.57 -2.67
C GLU A 7 14.70 -13.64 -4.21
N GLY A 8 14.56 -14.83 -4.81
CA GLY A 8 14.62 -15.02 -6.25
C GLY A 8 13.47 -14.43 -7.07
N LEU A 9 12.31 -14.13 -6.47
CA LEU A 9 11.20 -13.48 -7.20
C LEU A 9 11.37 -11.95 -7.20
N LEU A 10 11.84 -11.33 -6.10
CA LEU A 10 12.21 -9.90 -6.10
C LEU A 10 13.32 -9.62 -7.11
N ALA A 11 14.32 -10.49 -7.20
CA ALA A 11 15.40 -10.40 -8.19
C ALA A 11 14.96 -10.67 -9.65
N ARG A 12 13.79 -11.28 -9.87
CA ARG A 12 13.19 -11.47 -11.20
C ARG A 12 12.22 -10.35 -11.55
N LEU A 13 11.55 -9.79 -10.55
CA LEU A 13 10.70 -8.60 -10.65
C LEU A 13 11.54 -7.34 -10.90
N SER A 14 12.74 -7.24 -10.33
CA SER A 14 13.70 -6.17 -10.62
C SER A 14 14.28 -6.21 -12.03
N ARG A 15 14.04 -7.30 -12.77
CA ARG A 15 14.38 -7.47 -14.20
C ARG A 15 13.19 -7.24 -15.13
N LEU A 16 12.00 -6.97 -14.59
CA LEU A 16 10.87 -6.58 -15.42
C LEU A 16 11.12 -5.16 -15.92
N ASP A 17 10.87 -4.97 -17.21
CA ASP A 17 10.96 -3.70 -17.91
C ASP A 17 10.14 -2.61 -17.20
N GLU A 18 10.66 -1.38 -17.12
CA GLU A 18 9.93 -0.24 -16.56
C GLU A 18 8.59 -0.02 -17.28
N ASP A 19 8.54 -0.35 -18.58
CA ASP A 19 7.33 -0.28 -19.38
C ASP A 19 6.26 -1.28 -18.90
N LEU A 20 6.68 -2.48 -18.50
CA LEU A 20 5.76 -3.48 -17.96
C LEU A 20 5.24 -3.07 -16.58
N TRP A 21 6.09 -2.49 -15.73
CA TRP A 21 5.67 -1.94 -14.44
C TRP A 21 4.66 -0.80 -14.61
N THR A 22 4.91 0.08 -15.57
CA THR A 22 4.01 1.17 -15.92
C THR A 22 2.68 0.62 -16.44
N ALA A 23 2.70 -0.36 -17.34
CA ALA A 23 1.50 -1.01 -17.85
C ALA A 23 0.68 -1.69 -16.75
N LEU A 24 1.32 -2.40 -15.81
CA LEU A 24 0.66 -3.02 -14.67
C LEU A 24 0.07 -1.98 -13.71
N ARG A 25 0.77 -0.86 -13.48
CA ARG A 25 0.32 0.25 -12.64
C ARG A 25 -0.91 0.94 -13.23
N ASP A 26 -0.90 1.21 -14.53
CA ASP A 26 -1.98 1.91 -15.23
C ASP A 26 -3.14 1.01 -15.70
N ALA A 27 -2.96 -0.32 -15.65
CA ALA A 27 -4.01 -1.27 -15.97
C ALA A 27 -5.30 -0.97 -15.20
N LYS A 28 -6.43 -0.87 -15.92
CA LYS A 28 -7.76 -0.59 -15.36
C LYS A 28 -8.38 -1.85 -14.73
N CYS A 29 -7.67 -2.48 -13.82
CA CYS A 29 -8.10 -3.67 -13.09
C CYS A 29 -8.06 -3.45 -11.58
N ALA A 30 -8.79 -4.29 -10.85
CA ALA A 30 -8.69 -4.33 -9.39
C ALA A 30 -7.26 -4.74 -9.00
N LYS A 31 -6.66 -3.99 -8.10
CA LYS A 31 -5.32 -4.24 -7.57
C LYS A 31 -5.42 -4.53 -6.09
N THR A 32 -4.63 -5.46 -5.63
CA THR A 32 -4.38 -5.63 -4.20
C THR A 32 -2.89 -5.50 -3.99
N MET A 33 -2.50 -4.91 -2.87
CA MET A 33 -1.16 -4.93 -2.30
C MET A 33 -1.29 -5.56 -0.92
N VAL A 34 -0.41 -6.49 -0.59
CA VAL A 34 -0.37 -7.12 0.74
C VAL A 34 1.05 -7.05 1.26
N LEU A 35 1.20 -6.45 2.42
CA LEU A 35 2.44 -6.38 3.18
C LEU A 35 2.33 -7.37 4.34
N ARG A 36 3.39 -8.13 4.56
CA ARG A 36 3.51 -9.04 5.69
C ARG A 36 4.78 -8.69 6.44
N THR A 37 4.69 -8.46 7.74
CA THR A 37 5.87 -8.18 8.56
C THR A 37 6.62 -9.48 8.84
N ASP A 38 7.94 -9.50 8.60
CA ASP A 38 8.81 -10.64 8.91
C ASP A 38 9.38 -10.59 10.33
N GLY A 39 9.29 -9.44 10.98
CA GLY A 39 9.67 -9.20 12.37
C GLY A 39 8.65 -8.33 13.09
N ASN A 40 8.96 -7.94 14.33
CA ASN A 40 8.19 -6.93 15.04
C ASN A 40 8.62 -5.56 14.51
N VAL A 41 7.68 -4.83 13.93
CA VAL A 41 7.92 -3.49 13.40
C VAL A 41 7.08 -2.49 14.20
N ASP A 42 7.70 -1.39 14.59
CA ASP A 42 6.99 -0.28 15.22
C ASP A 42 5.98 0.31 14.21
N ILE A 43 4.78 0.57 14.69
CA ILE A 43 3.71 1.06 13.83
C ILE A 43 4.02 2.42 13.22
N PHE A 44 4.64 3.32 13.98
CA PHE A 44 4.95 4.67 13.52
C PHE A 44 6.10 4.66 12.52
N GLU A 45 7.06 3.74 12.70
CA GLU A 45 8.10 3.48 11.72
C GLU A 45 7.50 2.97 10.40
N LEU A 46 6.66 1.93 10.45
CA LEU A 46 6.03 1.37 9.25
C LEU A 46 5.15 2.39 8.52
N VAL A 47 4.32 3.13 9.25
CA VAL A 47 3.49 4.20 8.69
C VAL A 47 4.36 5.32 8.14
N GLY A 48 5.47 5.67 8.81
CA GLY A 48 6.42 6.66 8.37
C GLY A 48 7.08 6.30 7.03
N GLU A 49 7.51 5.05 6.86
CA GLU A 49 8.09 4.57 5.60
C GLU A 49 7.07 4.52 4.46
N ILE A 50 5.83 4.10 4.74
CA ILE A 50 4.74 4.13 3.77
C ILE A 50 4.43 5.58 3.35
N ASP A 51 4.35 6.51 4.31
CA ASP A 51 4.10 7.93 4.04
C ASP A 51 5.21 8.54 3.17
N LYS A 52 6.49 8.25 3.49
CA LYS A 52 7.63 8.69 2.68
C LYS A 52 7.53 8.15 1.25
N SER A 53 7.24 6.87 1.08
CA SER A 53 7.13 6.24 -0.23
C SER A 53 6.01 6.86 -1.07
N ILE A 54 4.84 7.13 -0.47
CA ILE A 54 3.68 7.72 -1.16
C ILE A 54 3.94 9.17 -1.56
N ARG A 55 4.64 9.94 -0.71
CA ARG A 55 4.99 11.35 -0.96
C ARG A 55 6.10 11.52 -1.99
N ASN A 56 7.07 10.60 -1.99
CA ASN A 56 8.22 10.65 -2.89
C ASN A 56 7.89 10.10 -4.29
N TYR A 57 6.70 9.53 -4.52
CA TYR A 57 6.30 9.07 -5.84
C TYR A 57 5.83 10.25 -6.71
N PRO A 58 6.59 10.64 -7.77
CA PRO A 58 6.26 11.74 -8.65
C PRO A 58 5.30 11.23 -9.73
N GLY A 59 4.06 10.93 -9.34
CA GLY A 59 3.04 10.55 -10.32
C GLY A 59 2.70 11.74 -11.24
N PRO A 60 2.44 11.53 -12.55
CA PRO A 60 2.21 12.60 -13.52
C PRO A 60 0.96 13.48 -13.27
N HIS A 61 0.18 13.19 -12.23
CA HIS A 61 -1.10 13.86 -11.93
C HIS A 61 -1.27 14.31 -10.47
N THR A 62 -0.20 14.36 -9.66
CA THR A 62 -0.35 14.85 -8.29
C THR A 62 -0.43 16.37 -8.28
N SER A 63 -1.65 16.93 -8.24
CA SER A 63 -1.82 18.18 -7.52
C SER A 63 -1.36 17.93 -6.08
N LYS A 64 -0.48 18.77 -5.55
CA LYS A 64 0.08 18.60 -4.19
C LYS A 64 -1.03 18.36 -3.13
N GLN A 65 -2.24 18.88 -3.36
CA GLN A 65 -3.41 18.73 -2.48
C GLN A 65 -4.07 17.34 -2.49
N GLY A 66 -4.12 16.63 -3.62
CA GLY A 66 -4.70 15.28 -3.66
C GLY A 66 -3.80 14.24 -2.96
N SER A 67 -2.49 14.42 -3.09
CA SER A 67 -1.48 13.45 -2.65
C SER A 67 -1.43 13.18 -1.15
N ASP A 68 -1.80 14.17 -0.32
CA ASP A 68 -1.80 14.08 1.14
C ASP A 68 -3.07 13.43 1.70
N THR A 69 -4.20 13.50 0.99
CA THR A 69 -5.50 13.05 1.53
C THR A 69 -5.54 11.53 1.72
N GLY A 70 -5.15 10.75 0.71
CA GLY A 70 -5.13 9.29 0.81
C GLY A 70 -4.00 8.78 1.70
N ALA A 71 -2.87 9.48 1.77
CA ALA A 71 -1.81 9.17 2.74
C ALA A 71 -2.32 9.31 4.18
N VAL A 72 -3.02 10.40 4.49
CA VAL A 72 -3.65 10.61 5.79
C VAL A 72 -4.73 9.56 6.09
N GLN A 73 -5.57 9.21 5.11
CA GLN A 73 -6.58 8.16 5.27
C GLN A 73 -5.94 6.79 5.53
N LEU A 74 -4.86 6.45 4.81
CA LEU A 74 -4.10 5.23 5.03
C LEU A 74 -3.49 5.19 6.43
N ARG A 75 -2.78 6.26 6.83
CA ARG A 75 -2.21 6.40 8.18
C ARG A 75 -3.26 6.19 9.25
N ARG A 76 -4.42 6.84 9.14
CA ARG A 76 -5.54 6.68 10.10
C ARG A 76 -6.03 5.23 10.17
N ALA A 77 -6.22 4.57 9.03
CA ALA A 77 -6.67 3.18 8.99
C ALA A 77 -5.64 2.20 9.58
N LEU A 78 -4.35 2.40 9.30
CA LEU A 78 -3.27 1.57 9.85
C LEU A 78 -3.15 1.73 11.36
N LEU A 79 -3.17 2.98 11.85
CA LEU A 79 -3.16 3.30 13.27
C LEU A 79 -4.35 2.64 13.98
N ALA A 80 -5.57 2.77 13.46
CA ALA A 80 -6.76 2.15 14.04
C ALA A 80 -6.65 0.62 14.13
N GLY A 81 -6.20 -0.04 13.06
CA GLY A 81 -6.13 -1.51 13.01
C GLY A 81 -5.05 -2.13 13.88
N LEU A 82 -3.94 -1.43 14.06
CA LEU A 82 -2.80 -1.91 14.84
C LEU A 82 -2.87 -1.42 16.30
N GLN A 83 -3.52 -0.28 16.59
CA GLN A 83 -3.90 0.11 17.96
C GLN A 83 -4.77 -0.96 18.62
N ALA A 84 -5.74 -1.51 17.88
CA ALA A 84 -6.55 -2.64 18.34
C ALA A 84 -5.72 -3.92 18.66
N LYS A 85 -4.43 -3.94 18.32
CA LYS A 85 -3.49 -5.03 18.55
C LYS A 85 -2.31 -4.66 19.45
N GLY A 86 -2.29 -3.47 20.05
CA GLY A 86 -1.24 -3.05 20.98
C GLY A 86 -0.06 -2.32 20.34
N LEU A 87 -0.30 -1.51 19.30
CA LEU A 87 0.66 -0.55 18.70
C LEU A 87 1.92 -1.15 18.04
N ALA A 88 2.06 -2.47 17.98
CA ALA A 88 3.14 -3.13 17.24
C ALA A 88 2.58 -4.01 16.12
N ALA A 89 3.23 -4.00 14.95
CA ALA A 89 2.99 -4.99 13.91
C ALA A 89 3.88 -6.20 14.18
N TYR A 90 3.35 -7.18 14.92
CA TYR A 90 4.06 -8.43 15.21
C TYR A 90 4.36 -9.22 13.94
N LYS A 91 5.37 -10.10 13.99
CA LYS A 91 5.68 -11.04 12.91
C LYS A 91 4.40 -11.73 12.39
N GLY A 92 4.21 -11.67 11.07
CA GLY A 92 3.06 -12.25 10.38
C GLY A 92 1.83 -11.35 10.34
N THR A 93 1.90 -10.12 10.84
CA THR A 93 0.84 -9.11 10.63
C THR A 93 0.68 -8.86 9.15
N LYS A 94 -0.56 -9.03 8.65
CA LYS A 94 -0.91 -8.79 7.25
C LYS A 94 -1.59 -7.45 7.12
N ILE A 95 -1.09 -6.58 6.27
CA ILE A 95 -1.74 -5.31 5.89
C ILE A 95 -2.08 -5.44 4.41
N ALA A 96 -3.33 -5.21 4.04
CA ALA A 96 -3.74 -5.26 2.65
C ALA A 96 -4.48 -3.99 2.24
N ILE A 97 -4.10 -3.44 1.09
CA ILE A 97 -4.76 -2.33 0.41
C ILE A 97 -5.30 -2.86 -0.91
N ALA A 98 -6.61 -2.81 -1.11
CA ALA A 98 -7.26 -3.35 -2.30
C ALA A 98 -8.13 -2.30 -2.97
N SER A 99 -7.90 -2.01 -4.26
CA SER A 99 -8.85 -1.23 -5.04
C SER A 99 -10.09 -2.08 -5.35
N THR A 100 -11.25 -1.46 -5.23
CA THR A 100 -12.55 -2.05 -5.59
C THR A 100 -12.82 -2.00 -7.10
N GLY A 101 -11.91 -1.40 -7.88
CA GLY A 101 -11.98 -1.23 -9.33
C GLY A 101 -10.84 -0.34 -9.83
N ALA A 102 -10.95 0.18 -11.07
CA ALA A 102 -9.97 1.10 -11.65
C ALA A 102 -10.00 2.51 -11.04
N THR A 103 -11.17 2.94 -10.56
CA THR A 103 -11.44 4.29 -10.02
C THR A 103 -12.13 4.26 -8.65
N GLY A 104 -12.43 3.07 -8.12
CA GLY A 104 -13.14 2.92 -6.85
C GLY A 104 -12.23 3.12 -5.64
N PRO A 105 -12.81 3.36 -4.45
CA PRO A 105 -12.05 3.56 -3.22
C PRO A 105 -11.22 2.33 -2.89
N CYS A 106 -10.10 2.57 -2.22
CA CYS A 106 -9.17 1.52 -1.82
C CYS A 106 -9.46 1.07 -0.39
N LYS A 107 -9.79 -0.19 -0.20
CA LYS A 107 -10.06 -0.79 1.09
C LYS A 107 -8.75 -1.11 1.81
N VAL A 108 -8.60 -0.63 3.04
CA VAL A 108 -7.46 -0.96 3.92
C VAL A 108 -7.90 -2.01 4.94
N SER A 109 -7.10 -3.05 5.10
CA SER A 109 -7.34 -4.10 6.08
C SER A 109 -6.08 -4.50 6.83
N VAL A 110 -6.25 -4.81 8.11
CA VAL A 110 -5.19 -5.29 9.00
C VAL A 110 -5.64 -6.63 9.55
N SER A 111 -4.85 -7.67 9.27
CA SER A 111 -5.10 -9.07 9.65
C SER A 111 -6.51 -9.55 9.28
N GLY A 112 -6.95 -9.23 8.07
CA GLY A 112 -8.27 -9.62 7.55
C GLY A 112 -9.44 -8.74 7.99
N LYS A 113 -9.23 -7.81 8.92
CA LYS A 113 -10.26 -6.86 9.36
C LYS A 113 -10.13 -5.54 8.61
N THR A 114 -11.22 -5.08 8.00
CA THR A 114 -11.31 -3.75 7.37
C THR A 114 -11.09 -2.67 8.42
N GLN A 115 -10.23 -1.71 8.12
CA GLN A 115 -9.93 -0.57 9.01
C GLN A 115 -10.39 0.76 8.43
N GLY A 116 -10.61 0.83 7.11
CA GLY A 116 -11.09 2.02 6.46
C GLY A 116 -11.04 1.92 4.95
N TYR A 117 -11.39 3.03 4.32
CA TYR A 117 -11.35 3.23 2.88
C TYR A 117 -10.55 4.50 2.57
N ILE A 118 -9.83 4.46 1.46
CA ILE A 118 -9.11 5.58 0.91
C ILE A 118 -9.88 6.03 -0.32
N ASP A 119 -10.40 7.24 -0.25
CA ASP A 119 -11.21 7.87 -1.28
C ASP A 119 -10.34 8.89 -2.03
N GLU A 120 -9.33 8.37 -2.71
CA GLU A 120 -8.45 9.14 -3.57
C GLU A 120 -8.25 8.39 -4.88
N GLU A 121 -8.68 9.02 -5.97
CA GLU A 121 -8.52 8.46 -7.30
C GLU A 121 -7.04 8.26 -7.62
N GLY A 122 -6.68 7.09 -8.14
CA GLY A 122 -5.31 6.78 -8.50
C GLY A 122 -4.38 6.47 -7.30
N PHE A 123 -4.88 6.45 -6.06
CA PHE A 123 -4.08 6.10 -4.89
C PHE A 123 -3.30 4.79 -5.06
N MET A 124 -3.97 3.73 -5.53
CA MET A 124 -3.32 2.43 -5.75
C MET A 124 -2.26 2.43 -6.85
N ARG A 125 -2.22 3.43 -7.73
CA ARG A 125 -1.11 3.57 -8.69
C ARG A 125 0.17 4.09 -8.04
N ARG A 126 0.05 4.77 -6.90
CA ARG A 126 1.19 5.25 -6.08
C ARG A 126 1.72 4.17 -5.13
N CYS A 127 0.99 3.09 -4.96
CA CYS A 127 1.36 1.96 -4.10
C CYS A 127 2.00 0.79 -4.85
N VAL A 128 2.05 0.83 -6.19
CA VAL A 128 2.56 -0.25 -7.07
C VAL A 128 3.76 0.27 -7.82
#